data_AF-R5NRQ9-F1
#
_entry.id   AF-R5NRQ9-F1
#
_cell.length_a   1.000
_cell.length_b   1.000
_cell.length_c   1.000
_cell.angle_alpha   90.00
_cell.angle_beta   90.00
_cell.angle_gamma   90.00
#
_symmetry.space_group_name_H-M   'P 1'
#
loop_
_entity.id
_entity.type
_entity.pdbx_description
1 polymer ?
#
loop_
_entity_poly.entity_id
_entity_poly.type
_entity_poly.pdbx_seq_one_letter_code
_entity_poly.pdbx_strand_id
1 'polypeptide(L)'
;MINLFIDTNIWLAMFHLSKDDLKELNKLKELIGKEIKIYIPRQVRCEYLRNRDSKIKDALDKFKITDVQFPNLVKCYDEYNELKKKFDE
;
A
#
# COMPACT_ATOMS: atom_id res chain seq x y z
N MET A 1 -12.22 -3.91 -28.68
CA MET A 1 -11.97 -2.87 -27.67
C MET A 1 -12.90 -3.11 -26.49
N ILE A 2 -12.34 -3.47 -25.35
CA ILE A 2 -13.04 -3.81 -24.10
C ILE A 2 -13.28 -2.53 -23.32
N ASN A 3 -14.53 -2.32 -22.89
CA ASN A 3 -14.89 -1.22 -22.02
C ASN A 3 -14.84 -1.73 -20.58
N LEU A 4 -14.02 -1.11 -19.74
CA LEU A 4 -13.81 -1.52 -18.36
C LEU A 4 -14.27 -0.42 -17.40
N PHE A 5 -15.11 -0.79 -16.45
CA PHE A 5 -15.46 0.06 -15.31
C PHE A 5 -14.75 -0.49 -14.07
N ILE A 6 -14.20 0.42 -13.26
CA ILE A 6 -13.51 0.06 -12.02
C ILE A 6 -14.18 0.82 -10.88
N ASP A 7 -14.72 0.06 -9.93
CA ASP A 7 -15.36 0.59 -8.72
C ASP A 7 -14.36 1.34 -7.84
N THR A 8 -14.87 2.30 -7.05
CA THR A 8 -14.08 3.07 -6.08
C THR A 8 -13.25 2.18 -5.16
N ASN A 9 -13.80 1.05 -4.68
CA ASN A 9 -13.11 0.20 -3.72
C ASN A 9 -11.86 -0.47 -4.31
N ILE A 10 -11.87 -0.77 -5.61
CA ILE A 10 -10.70 -1.34 -6.30
C ILE A 10 -9.58 -0.29 -6.38
N TRP A 11 -9.91 0.97 -6.66
CA TRP A 11 -8.94 2.07 -6.62
C TRP A 11 -8.39 2.30 -5.21
N LEU A 12 -9.22 2.19 -4.18
CA LEU A 12 -8.79 2.33 -2.78
C LEU A 12 -7.97 1.13 -2.29
N ALA A 13 -8.25 -0.07 -2.79
CA ALA A 13 -7.45 -1.26 -2.50
C ALA A 13 -6.01 -1.11 -3.02
N MET A 14 -5.75 -0.20 -3.97
CA MET A 14 -4.42 0.06 -4.50
C MET A 14 -3.39 0.47 -3.44
N PHE A 15 -3.84 1.05 -2.32
CA PHE A 15 -2.98 1.47 -1.20
C PHE A 15 -2.51 0.31 -0.32
N HIS A 16 -3.04 -0.90 -0.52
CA HIS A 16 -2.72 -2.10 0.27
C HIS A 16 -2.23 -3.27 -0.59
N LEU A 17 -1.84 -3.02 -1.83
CA LEU A 17 -1.50 -4.08 -2.78
C LEU A 17 -0.19 -4.80 -2.44
N SER A 18 -0.19 -6.10 -2.70
CA SER A 18 1.02 -6.91 -2.68
C SER A 18 1.87 -6.65 -3.93
N LYS A 19 3.11 -7.16 -3.92
CA LYS A 19 3.98 -7.12 -5.11
C LYS A 19 3.37 -7.84 -6.31
N ASP A 20 2.58 -8.88 -6.10
CA ASP A 20 1.98 -9.65 -7.19
C ASP A 20 0.79 -8.91 -7.81
N ASP A 21 -0.03 -8.24 -7.00
CA ASP A 21 -1.12 -7.41 -7.52
C ASP A 21 -0.60 -6.24 -8.38
N LEU A 22 0.56 -5.67 -8.02
CA LEU A 22 1.22 -4.63 -8.81
C LEU A 22 1.63 -5.12 -10.21
N LYS A 23 2.03 -6.40 -10.35
CA LYS A 23 2.38 -6.97 -11.67
C LYS A 23 1.17 -7.04 -12.58
N GLU A 24 0.03 -7.50 -12.07
CA GLU A 24 -1.21 -7.58 -12.85
C GLU A 24 -1.73 -6.19 -13.24
N LEU A 25 -1.61 -5.20 -12.36
CA LEU A 25 -1.95 -3.81 -12.69
C LEU A 25 -1.05 -3.22 -13.78
N ASN A 26 0.23 -3.59 -13.82
CA ASN A 26 1.11 -3.15 -14.89
C ASN A 26 0.69 -3.73 -16.25
N LYS A 27 0.25 -4.99 -16.31
CA LYS A 27 -0.32 -5.56 -17.54
C LYS A 27 -1.56 -4.79 -17.98
N LEU A 28 -2.47 -4.47 -17.05
CA LEU A 28 -3.63 -3.65 -17.34
C LEU A 28 -3.22 -2.29 -17.93
N LYS A 29 -2.22 -1.64 -17.33
CA LYS A 29 -1.69 -0.34 -17.78
C LYS A 29 -1.18 -0.37 -19.22
N GLU A 30 -0.54 -1.45 -19.65
CA GLU A 30 -0.04 -1.60 -21.03
C GLU A 30 -1.12 -1.75 -22.10
N LEU A 31 -2.31 -2.22 -21.68
CA LEU A 31 -3.48 -2.46 -22.54
C LEU A 31 -4.43 -1.25 -22.61
N ILE A 32 -4.35 -0.33 -21.64
CA ILE A 32 -5.14 0.90 -21.63
C ILE A 32 -4.84 1.74 -22.89
N GLY A 33 -5.89 2.15 -23.59
CA GLY A 33 -5.80 2.98 -24.79
C GLY A 33 -5.49 2.21 -26.08
N LYS A 34 -5.15 0.92 -25.98
CA LYS A 34 -5.02 0.01 -27.14
C LYS A 34 -6.25 -0.86 -27.27
N GLU A 35 -6.44 -1.72 -26.27
CA GLU A 35 -7.49 -2.74 -26.26
C GLU A 35 -8.53 -2.45 -25.20
N ILE A 36 -8.15 -1.77 -24.12
CA ILE A 36 -9.00 -1.47 -22.97
C ILE A 36 -9.25 0.03 -22.88
N LYS A 37 -10.52 0.40 -22.72
CA LYS A 37 -10.95 1.76 -22.40
C LYS A 37 -11.58 1.78 -21.01
N ILE A 38 -10.95 2.52 -20.10
CA ILE A 38 -11.43 2.65 -18.72
C ILE A 38 -12.42 3.82 -18.61
N TYR A 39 -13.54 3.58 -17.95
CA TYR A 39 -14.53 4.60 -17.60
C TYR A 39 -14.49 4.89 -16.12
N ILE A 40 -14.34 6.18 -15.78
CA ILE A 40 -14.37 6.67 -14.40
C ILE A 40 -15.49 7.70 -14.30
N PRO A 41 -16.70 7.31 -13.86
CA PRO A 41 -17.79 8.23 -13.60
C PRO A 41 -17.40 9.27 -12.53
N ARG A 42 -18.06 10.43 -12.57
CA ARG A 42 -17.85 11.49 -11.57
C ARG A 42 -18.07 10.99 -10.16
N GLN A 43 -19.06 10.13 -9.94
CA GLN A 43 -19.35 9.53 -8.64
C GLN A 43 -18.15 8.76 -8.09
N VAL A 44 -17.53 7.87 -8.89
CA VAL A 44 -16.34 7.12 -8.49
C VAL A 44 -15.20 8.05 -8.11
N ARG A 45 -14.97 9.11 -8.89
CA ARG A 45 -13.96 10.13 -8.58
C ARG A 45 -14.25 10.81 -7.24
N CYS A 46 -15.49 11.22 -6.98
CA CYS A 46 -15.87 11.88 -5.74
C CYS A 46 -15.72 10.96 -4.52
N GLU A 47 -16.16 9.71 -4.63
CA GLU A 47 -16.02 8.73 -3.55
C GLU A 47 -14.55 8.39 -3.28
N TYR A 48 -13.75 8.23 -4.34
CA TYR A 48 -12.31 8.01 -4.22
C TYR A 48 -11.66 9.15 -3.46
N LEU A 49 -11.87 10.40 -3.88
CA LEU A 49 -11.27 11.57 -3.22
C LEU A 49 -11.69 11.70 -1.75
N ARG A 50 -12.95 11.41 -1.42
CA ARG A 50 -13.45 11.47 -0.04
C ARG A 50 -12.80 10.42 0.87
N ASN A 51 -12.56 9.22 0.35
CA ASN A 51 -12.09 8.08 1.15
C ASN A 51 -10.56 7.90 1.10
N ARG A 52 -9.88 8.51 0.12
CA ARG A 52 -8.44 8.32 -0.15
C ARG A 52 -7.58 8.60 1.07
N ASP A 53 -7.79 9.74 1.73
CA ASP A 53 -6.89 10.19 2.80
C ASP A 53 -6.98 9.27 4.02
N SER A 54 -8.18 8.75 4.32
CA SER A 54 -8.34 7.71 5.34
C SER A 54 -7.59 6.43 4.98
N LYS A 55 -7.61 6.01 3.71
CA LYS A 55 -6.90 4.78 3.28
C LYS A 55 -5.38 4.94 3.28
N ILE A 56 -4.88 6.12 2.93
CA ILE A 56 -3.46 6.44 3.07
C ILE A 56 -3.07 6.38 4.54
N LYS A 57 -3.85 6.99 5.44
CA LYS A 57 -3.61 6.92 6.89
C LYS A 57 -3.58 5.47 7.38
N ASP A 58 -4.58 4.66 7.03
CA ASP A 58 -4.63 3.24 7.40
C ASP A 58 -3.38 2.47 6.92
N ALA A 59 -2.86 2.78 5.73
CA ALA A 59 -1.66 2.15 5.19
C ALA A 59 -0.39 2.59 5.94
N LEU A 60 -0.29 3.88 6.29
CA LEU A 60 0.81 4.42 7.08
C LEU A 60 0.80 3.89 8.52
N ASP A 61 -0.37 3.77 9.16
CA ASP A 61 -0.49 3.22 10.51
C ASP A 61 -0.03 1.74 10.58
N LYS A 62 -0.15 1.01 9.46
CA LYS A 62 0.37 -0.36 9.30
C LYS A 62 1.85 -0.40 8.92
N PHE A 63 2.41 0.69 8.41
CA PHE A 63 3.85 0.87 8.19
C PHE A 63 4.53 1.13 9.54
N LYS A 64 4.45 0.15 10.43
CA LYS A 64 5.30 0.10 11.62
C LYS A 64 6.57 -0.63 11.22
N ILE A 65 7.71 -0.03 11.50
CA ILE A 65 8.99 -0.74 11.45
C ILE A 65 8.86 -1.87 12.45
N THR A 66 8.72 -3.10 11.97
CA THR A 66 8.62 -4.28 12.82
C THR A 66 9.90 -4.47 13.62
N ASP A 67 9.71 -4.84 14.90
CA ASP A 67 10.72 -5.08 15.93
C ASP A 67 12.11 -5.41 15.38
N VAL A 68 13.09 -4.57 15.71
CA VAL A 68 14.49 -4.84 15.39
C VAL A 68 14.88 -6.17 16.03
N GLN A 69 15.17 -7.15 15.17
CA GLN A 69 15.62 -8.47 15.61
C GLN A 69 17.11 -8.40 15.95
N PHE A 70 17.42 -8.44 17.23
CA PHE A 70 18.80 -8.47 17.72
C PHE A 70 19.31 -9.92 17.84
N PRO A 71 20.41 -10.30 17.16
CA PRO A 71 21.06 -11.58 17.38
C PRO A 71 21.40 -11.79 18.86
N ASN A 72 21.33 -13.02 19.36
CA ASN A 72 21.63 -13.29 20.77
C ASN A 72 23.05 -12.88 21.18
N LEU A 73 24.00 -12.86 20.24
CA LEU A 73 25.37 -12.39 20.46
C LEU A 73 25.45 -10.93 20.95
N VAL A 74 24.57 -10.05 20.43
CA VAL A 74 24.60 -8.63 20.81
C VAL A 74 23.90 -8.36 22.14
N LYS A 75 23.11 -9.30 22.67
CA LYS A 75 22.43 -9.15 23.97
C LYS A 75 23.37 -9.15 25.17
N CYS A 76 24.63 -9.56 24.97
CA CYS A 76 25.65 -9.61 26.02
C CYS A 76 26.35 -8.27 26.27
N TYR A 77 26.10 -7.25 25.44
CA TYR A 77 26.70 -5.92 25.56
C TYR A 77 25.77 -4.99 26.33
N ASP A 78 26.30 -4.13 27.21
CA ASP A 78 25.49 -3.20 28.00
C ASP A 78 24.74 -2.20 27.10
N GLU A 79 25.35 -1.84 25.97
CA GLU A 79 24.81 -0.95 24.93
C GLU A 79 23.53 -1.51 24.28
N TYR A 80 23.30 -2.83 24.36
CA TYR A 80 22.06 -3.46 23.89
C TYR A 80 20.82 -2.87 24.55
N ASN A 81 20.88 -2.64 25.87
CA ASN A 81 19.73 -2.16 26.63
C ASN A 81 19.36 -0.73 26.24
N GLU A 82 20.35 0.13 26.02
CA GLU A 82 20.13 1.50 25.53
C GLU A 82 19.58 1.51 24.12
N LEU A 83 20.14 0.67 23.25
CA LEU A 83 19.74 0.61 21.84
C LEU A 83 18.32 0.04 21.70
N LYS A 84 17.98 -1.01 22.45
CA LYS A 84 16.63 -1.57 22.50
C LYS A 84 15.61 -0.53 22.97
N LYS A 85 15.91 0.20 24.04
CA LYS A 85 15.01 1.24 24.58
C LYS A 85 14.71 2.35 23.55
N LYS A 86 15.70 2.73 22.74
CA LYS A 86 15.52 3.72 21.64
C LYS A 86 14.70 3.20 20.46
N PHE A 87 14.64 1.88 20.25
CA PHE A 87 13.84 1.27 19.19
C PHE A 87 12.41 0.93 19.63
N ASP A 88 12.18 0.80 20.95
CA ASP A 88 10.87 0.55 21.55
C ASP A 88 10.07 1.86 21.84
N GLU A 89 10.70 3.04 21.72
CA GLU A 89 10.06 4.39 21.79
C GLU A 89 9.45 4.82 20.44
#